data_AF-A0A4Q3YCM0-F1
#
_entry.id   AF-A0A4Q3YCM0-F1
#
_cell.length_a   1.000
_cell.length_b   1.000
_cell.length_c   1.000
_cell.angle_alpha   90.00
_cell.angle_beta   90.00
_cell.angle_gamma   90.00
#
_symmetry.space_group_name_H-M   'P 1'
#
loop_
_entity.id
_entity.type
_entity.pdbx_description
1 polymer ?
#
loop_
_entity_poly.entity_id
_entity_poly.type
_entity_poly.pdbx_seq_one_letter_code
_entity_poly.pdbx_strand_id
1 'polypeptide(L)'
;MRHQANPWITSNLWLLSAAMLPAIVLIGALLYFTGWAFTFSFTDLGLTGRKAIEWSWVGFDNYERLFTRRGGFVDSLWTTVIFVFFSAIVGQSLLGFLLASVLRQSYG
;
A
#
# COMPACT_ATOMS: atom_id res chain seq x y z
N MET A 1 -20.91 -21.49 20.04
CA MET A 1 -22.10 -21.52 19.17
C MET A 1 -21.61 -21.42 17.73
N ARG A 2 -21.70 -22.50 16.93
CA ARG A 2 -21.23 -22.49 15.54
C ARG A 2 -22.29 -21.78 14.70
N HIS A 3 -22.10 -20.49 14.41
CA HIS A 3 -22.82 -19.84 13.31
C HIS A 3 -22.31 -20.47 12.00
N GLN A 4 -22.89 -21.60 11.63
CA GLN A 4 -22.72 -22.16 10.30
C GLN A 4 -23.34 -21.14 9.34
N ALA A 5 -22.50 -20.41 8.60
CA ALA A 5 -22.98 -19.53 7.54
C ALA A 5 -23.91 -20.35 6.63
N ASN A 6 -25.04 -19.77 6.24
CA ASN A 6 -26.07 -20.50 5.50
C ASN A 6 -25.43 -21.16 4.26
N PRO A 7 -25.48 -22.51 4.11
CA PRO A 7 -24.78 -23.25 3.07
C PRO A 7 -25.08 -22.75 1.65
N TRP A 8 -26.26 -22.17 1.45
CA TRP A 8 -26.66 -21.61 0.17
C TRP A 8 -25.88 -20.33 -0.22
N ILE A 9 -25.44 -19.53 0.76
CA ILE A 9 -24.65 -18.31 0.54
C ILE A 9 -23.18 -18.66 0.25
N THR A 10 -22.61 -19.60 1.01
CA THR A 10 -21.20 -19.98 0.86
C THR A 10 -20.91 -20.87 -0.34
N SER A 11 -21.94 -21.53 -0.90
CA SER A 11 -21.79 -22.41 -2.06
C SER A 11 -22.05 -21.69 -3.40
N ASN A 12 -22.54 -20.44 -3.38
CA ASN A 12 -22.90 -19.71 -4.59
C ASN A 12 -21.80 -18.71 -4.99
N LEU A 13 -20.90 -19.16 -5.86
CA LEU A 13 -19.78 -18.37 -6.38
C LEU A 13 -20.22 -17.04 -7.01
N TRP A 14 -21.41 -16.98 -7.63
CA TRP A 14 -21.92 -15.76 -8.25
C TRP A 14 -22.28 -14.69 -7.22
N LEU A 15 -22.94 -15.07 -6.13
CA LEU A 15 -23.29 -14.14 -5.05
C LEU A 15 -22.03 -13.63 -4.32
N LEU A 16 -21.07 -14.52 -4.06
CA LEU A 16 -19.79 -14.14 -3.46
C LEU A 16 -19.01 -13.18 -4.36
N SER A 17 -18.95 -13.47 -5.66
CA SER A 17 -18.29 -12.60 -6.65
C SER A 17 -18.98 -11.24 -6.75
N ALA A 18 -20.32 -11.21 -6.75
CA ALA A 18 -21.09 -9.97 -6.76
C ALA A 18 -20.88 -9.13 -5.48
N ALA A 19 -20.75 -9.78 -4.31
CA ALA A 19 -20.44 -9.08 -3.07
C ALA A 19 -19.01 -8.49 -3.05
N MET A 20 -18.07 -9.13 -3.75
CA MET A 20 -16.69 -8.66 -3.87
C MET A 20 -16.50 -7.58 -4.95
N LEU A 21 -17.44 -7.41 -5.87
CA LEU A 21 -17.34 -6.46 -6.99
C LEU A 21 -16.89 -5.06 -6.55
N PRO A 22 -17.46 -4.41 -5.50
CA PRO A 22 -17.03 -3.08 -5.09
C PRO A 22 -15.55 -3.02 -4.67
N ALA A 23 -15.07 -4.05 -3.96
CA ALA A 23 -13.66 -4.13 -3.56
C ALA A 23 -12.75 -4.35 -4.77
N ILE A 24 -13.16 -5.20 -5.71
CA ILE A 24 -12.41 -5.47 -6.95
C ILE A 24 -12.31 -4.19 -7.80
N VAL A 25 -13.41 -3.45 -7.93
CA VAL A 25 -13.43 -2.18 -8.67
C VAL A 25 -12.50 -1.17 -8.01
N LEU A 26 -12.56 -1.04 -6.69
CA LEU A 26 -11.69 -0.11 -5.96
C LEU A 26 -10.21 -0.49 -6.12
N ILE A 27 -9.86 -1.75 -5.91
CA ILE A 27 -8.48 -2.25 -6.08
C ILE A 27 -8.03 -2.04 -7.52
N GLY A 28 -8.86 -2.38 -8.50
CA GLY A 28 -8.56 -2.20 -9.93
C GLY A 28 -8.30 -0.74 -10.29
N ALA A 29 -9.10 0.20 -9.77
CA ALA A 29 -8.90 1.63 -9.97
C ALA A 29 -7.57 2.11 -9.36
N LEU A 30 -7.25 1.69 -8.13
CA LEU A 30 -5.98 2.02 -7.48
C LEU A 30 -4.78 1.48 -8.26
N LEU A 31 -4.86 0.23 -8.74
CA LEU A 31 -3.82 -0.39 -9.55
C LEU A 31 -3.66 0.31 -10.91
N TYR A 32 -4.76 0.74 -11.53
CA TYR A 32 -4.71 1.50 -12.78
C TYR A 32 -3.91 2.80 -12.62
N PHE A 33 -4.19 3.61 -11.60
CA PHE A 33 -3.43 4.83 -11.33
C PHE A 33 -1.97 4.53 -10.94
N THR A 34 -1.74 3.47 -10.17
CA THR A 34 -0.38 3.02 -9.81
C THR A 34 0.43 2.60 -11.03
N GLY A 35 -0.20 1.91 -11.99
CA GLY A 35 0.43 1.51 -13.25
C GLY A 35 0.84 2.71 -14.11
N TRP A 36 0.01 3.77 -14.14
CA TRP A 36 0.38 5.04 -14.78
C TRP A 36 1.54 5.73 -14.08
N ALA A 37 1.51 5.81 -12.75
CA ALA A 37 2.61 6.38 -11.97
C ALA A 37 3.93 5.64 -12.22
N PHE A 38 3.87 4.30 -12.31
CA PHE A 38 5.02 3.47 -12.66
C PHE A 38 5.51 3.73 -14.09
N THR A 39 4.60 3.90 -15.05
CA THR A 39 5.00 4.27 -16.42
C THR A 39 5.69 5.64 -16.44
N PHE A 40 5.15 6.62 -15.73
CA PHE A 40 5.72 7.97 -15.66
C PHE A 40 7.04 8.05 -14.89
N SER A 41 7.37 7.10 -14.00
CA SER A 41 8.69 7.10 -13.37
C SER A 41 9.83 6.81 -14.36
N PHE A 42 9.53 6.32 -15.56
CA PHE A 42 10.50 6.18 -16.67
C PHE A 42 10.50 7.37 -17.64
N THR A 43 9.75 8.44 -17.35
CA THR A 43 9.72 9.68 -18.15
C THR A 43 10.29 10.85 -17.37
N ASP A 44 10.56 11.96 -18.06
CA ASP A 44 10.94 13.23 -17.42
C ASP A 44 9.74 14.13 -17.11
N LEU A 45 8.57 13.54 -16.84
CA LEU A 45 7.35 14.26 -16.52
C LEU A 45 7.56 15.18 -15.31
N GLY A 46 7.31 16.48 -15.53
CA GLY A 46 7.34 17.51 -14.48
C GLY A 46 5.94 17.99 -14.14
N LEU A 47 5.74 18.51 -12.93
CA LEU A 47 4.47 19.14 -12.53
C LEU A 47 4.28 20.54 -13.15
N THR A 48 5.37 21.16 -13.60
CA THR A 48 5.39 22.51 -14.18
C THR A 48 6.39 22.60 -15.34
N GLY A 49 6.26 23.66 -16.16
CA GLY A 49 7.15 23.91 -17.30
C GLY A 49 6.84 23.05 -18.53
N ARG A 50 7.75 23.06 -19.51
CA ARG A 50 7.55 22.38 -20.81
C ARG A 50 7.30 20.88 -20.67
N LYS A 51 7.99 20.24 -19.72
CA LYS A 51 7.88 18.80 -19.43
C LYS A 51 6.56 18.38 -18.76
N ALA A 52 5.70 19.33 -18.38
CA ALA A 52 4.34 19.03 -17.94
C ALA A 52 3.40 18.67 -19.11
N ILE A 53 3.74 19.10 -20.33
CA ILE A 53 2.94 18.87 -21.54
C ILE A 53 3.71 17.92 -22.48
N GLU A 54 5.00 18.17 -22.68
CA GLU A 54 5.88 17.43 -23.60
C GLU A 54 6.91 16.61 -22.82
N TRP A 55 6.42 15.60 -22.10
CA TRP A 55 7.30 14.62 -21.44
C TRP A 55 7.94 13.67 -22.47
N SER A 56 9.07 13.10 -22.11
CA SER A 56 9.88 12.21 -22.94
C SER A 56 10.29 10.98 -22.13
N TRP A 57 10.45 9.84 -22.80
CA TRP A 57 10.92 8.62 -22.16
C TRP A 57 12.42 8.73 -21.87
N VAL A 58 12.82 8.54 -20.61
CA VAL A 58 14.21 8.62 -20.15
C VAL A 58 14.71 7.30 -19.56
N GLY A 59 13.88 6.26 -19.55
CA GLY A 59 14.28 4.95 -19.04
C GLY A 59 14.68 5.00 -17.56
N PHE A 60 15.89 4.55 -17.23
CA PHE A 60 16.34 4.38 -15.86
C PHE A 60 17.09 5.59 -15.27
N ASP A 61 17.29 6.66 -16.03
CA ASP A 61 18.03 7.86 -15.60
C ASP A 61 17.48 8.47 -14.29
N ASN A 62 16.17 8.42 -14.08
CA ASN A 62 15.53 8.85 -12.84
C ASN A 62 16.00 8.04 -11.64
N TYR A 63 16.07 6.72 -11.79
CA TYR A 63 16.46 5.81 -10.71
C TYR A 63 17.95 5.94 -10.39
N GLU A 64 18.81 6.03 -11.41
CA GLU A 64 20.24 6.26 -11.20
C GLU A 64 20.46 7.55 -10.39
N ARG A 65 19.81 8.66 -10.78
CA ARG A 65 19.87 9.93 -10.03
C ARG A 65 19.31 9.80 -8.62
N LEU A 66 18.25 9.02 -8.43
CA LEU A 66 17.61 8.82 -7.13
C LEU A 66 18.54 8.12 -6.12
N PHE A 67 19.27 7.10 -6.57
CA PHE A 67 20.14 6.29 -5.72
C PHE A 67 21.56 6.85 -5.56
N THR A 68 22.07 7.59 -6.55
CA THR A 68 23.43 8.18 -6.50
C THR A 68 23.48 9.48 -5.71
N ARG A 69 22.36 10.19 -5.57
CA ARG A 69 22.30 11.46 -4.84
C ARG A 69 22.37 11.25 -3.32
N ARG A 70 23.51 11.63 -2.72
CA ARG A 70 23.70 11.68 -1.26
C ARG A 70 22.77 12.69 -0.58
N GLY A 71 22.34 12.41 0.65
CA GLY A 71 21.49 13.30 1.44
C GLY A 71 20.04 13.36 0.95
N GLY A 72 19.65 12.43 0.07
CA GLY A 72 18.40 12.47 -0.66
C GLY A 72 17.45 11.35 -0.28
N PHE A 73 17.01 10.63 -1.30
CA PHE A 73 15.98 9.60 -1.18
C PHE A 73 16.38 8.45 -0.25
N VAL A 74 17.60 7.94 -0.38
CA VAL A 74 18.07 6.76 0.37
C VAL A 74 18.11 7.03 1.87
N ASP A 75 18.58 8.20 2.28
CA ASP A 75 18.63 8.58 3.71
C ASP A 75 17.23 8.75 4.31
N SER A 76 16.32 9.34 3.52
CA SER A 76 14.90 9.49 3.91
C SER A 76 14.18 8.15 3.99
N LEU A 77 14.48 7.25 3.06
CA LEU A 77 13.96 5.88 3.04
C LEU A 77 14.43 5.11 4.28
N TRP A 78 15.72 5.20 4.61
CA TRP A 78 16.28 4.53 5.79
C TRP A 78 15.66 5.04 7.09
N THR A 79 15.48 6.35 7.21
CA THR A 79 14.79 6.97 8.34
C THR A 79 13.36 6.47 8.48
N THR A 80 12.64 6.36 7.36
CA THR A 80 11.27 5.84 7.32
C THR A 80 11.21 4.38 7.74
N VAL A 81 12.13 3.55 7.25
CA VAL A 81 12.21 2.12 7.61
C VAL A 81 12.41 1.96 9.12
N ILE A 82 13.37 2.68 9.70
CA ILE A 82 13.61 2.68 11.14
C ILE A 82 12.36 3.12 11.89
N PHE A 83 11.76 4.24 11.49
CA PHE A 83 10.56 4.76 12.12
C PHE A 83 9.41 3.75 12.10
N VAL A 84 9.12 3.14 10.95
CA VAL A 84 8.05 2.14 10.81
C VAL A 84 8.35 0.88 11.62
N PHE A 85 9.60 0.41 11.64
CA PHE A 85 9.98 -0.76 12.43
C PHE A 85 9.71 -0.54 13.93
N PHE A 86 10.18 0.58 14.48
CA PHE A 86 9.99 0.85 15.90
C PHE A 86 8.55 1.23 16.24
N SER A 87 7.86 2.00 15.40
CA SER A 87 6.49 2.45 15.68
C SER A 87 5.44 1.38 15.39
N ALA A 88 5.40 0.88 14.16
CA ALA A 88 4.35 -0.03 13.70
C ALA A 88 4.62 -1.46 14.16
N ILE A 89 5.82 -1.99 13.91
CA ILE A 89 6.10 -3.39 14.24
C ILE A 89 6.26 -3.55 15.76
N VAL A 90 7.22 -2.84 16.37
CA VAL A 90 7.47 -3.01 17.81
C VAL A 90 6.38 -2.35 18.64
N GLY A 91 6.12 -1.06 18.41
CA GLY A 91 5.15 -0.28 19.19
C GLY A 91 3.74 -0.87 19.13
N GLN A 92 3.16 -1.03 17.93
CA GLN A 92 1.78 -1.52 17.82
C GLN A 92 1.65 -2.99 18.23
N SER A 93 2.64 -3.85 17.98
CA SER A 93 2.56 -5.24 18.46
C SER A 93 2.58 -5.29 19.98
N LEU A 94 3.49 -4.58 20.64
CA LEU A 94 3.56 -4.54 22.10
C LEU A 94 2.27 -3.97 22.70
N LEU A 95 1.83 -2.80 22.21
CA LEU A 95 0.59 -2.18 22.67
C LEU A 95 -0.63 -3.08 22.41
N GLY A 96 -0.69 -3.71 21.24
CA GLY A 96 -1.74 -4.64 20.86
C GLY A 96 -1.80 -5.86 21.78
N PHE A 97 -0.65 -6.47 22.11
CA PHE A 97 -0.59 -7.60 23.02
C PHE A 97 -0.89 -7.21 24.47
N LEU A 98 -0.43 -6.05 24.92
CA LEU A 98 -0.76 -5.52 26.24
C LEU A 98 -2.28 -5.29 26.36
N LEU A 99 -2.88 -4.62 25.38
CA LEU A 99 -4.32 -4.41 25.32
C LEU A 99 -5.07 -5.74 25.32
N ALA A 100 -4.66 -6.69 24.47
CA ALA A 100 -5.26 -8.02 24.42
C ALA A 100 -5.18 -8.75 25.76
N SER A 101 -4.05 -8.65 26.47
CA SER A 101 -3.84 -9.30 27.77
C SER A 101 -4.73 -8.70 28.86
N VAL A 102 -4.81 -7.36 28.93
CA VAL A 102 -5.68 -6.66 29.88
C VAL A 102 -7.15 -6.97 29.61
N LEU A 103 -7.58 -6.91 28.34
CA LEU A 103 -8.95 -7.24 27.96
C LEU A 103 -9.27 -8.70 28.31
N ARG A 104 -8.37 -9.64 28.02
CA ARG A 104 -8.56 -11.04 28.37
C ARG A 104 -8.75 -11.26 29.88
N GLN A 105 -8.05 -10.49 30.71
CA GLN A 105 -8.20 -10.58 32.16
C GLN A 105 -9.44 -9.86 32.70
N SER A 106 -9.93 -8.83 32.00
CA SER A 106 -11.17 -8.13 32.38
C SER A 106 -12.44 -8.87 31.98
N TYR A 107 -12.40 -9.69 30.93
CA TYR A 107 -13.54 -10.47 30.41
C TYR A 107 -13.46 -11.96 30.74
N GLY A 108 -12.41 -12.39 31.45
CA GLY A 108 -12.14 -13.78 31.84
C GLY A 108 -12.31 -14.04 33.33
#